data_AF-A0A357HWY6-F1
#
_entry.id   AF-A0A357HWY6-F1
#
_cell.length_a   1.000
_cell.length_b   1.000
_cell.length_c   1.000
_cell.angle_alpha   90.00
_cell.angle_beta   90.00
_cell.angle_gamma   90.00
#
_symmetry.space_group_name_H-M   'P 1'
#
loop_
_entity.id
_entity.type
_entity.pdbx_description
1 polymer ?
#
loop_
_entity_poly.entity_id
_entity_poly.type
_entity_poly.pdbx_seq_one_letter_code
_entity_poly.pdbx_strand_id
1 'polypeptide(L)'
;MPPSTQNDQSITGVLERIIYFNEENAYCIAELQVSDSIRPVTVLGALPGVQCGETLQLDGQWTRHPQHGDQFKIAQFKSQLPASVHGIRKYLGSGLIHGIGKSYAKKIVDHFGADTLQIISEDSGRLHEVPGIGKQRAKSIKAAWDEQSAVRDVMMFLQTYGVTPSQCVRLVKKYGSGAKRILQDEPYRLAEDIDRIGFKTADKIALNLGFPTNSKERIDAGVLHTMRQLEDEGHTLGTETMILEHATQLLSLEPALIQGRIRTLEQAGSLFGIHAYDQNQERLGPAYQLPGTAGSEKRIAEAIARIAHTASILPQIKIEAAVEWAQARAGFTLAEQQAAALRNTLAAKVSIITGGPGTGKTTILRAVVDILKAKRARISLASPTGRAAQRLAEASGAEASTIHRLLKYDGATRSFTYNEENPLPCDFLILDETSMLDTRLAASLFQAIPSGAHLLLV
;
A
#
# COMPACT_ATOMS: atom_id res chain seq x y z
N MET A 1 -35.18 -3.67 -10.80
CA MET A 1 -35.41 -3.79 -9.35
C MET A 1 -34.95 -5.17 -8.91
N PRO A 2 -33.85 -5.31 -8.15
CA PRO A 2 -33.52 -6.58 -7.52
C PRO A 2 -34.38 -6.80 -6.26
N PRO A 3 -34.59 -8.06 -5.84
CA PRO A 3 -35.57 -8.44 -4.84
C PRO A 3 -35.15 -8.02 -3.42
N SER A 4 -36.12 -7.52 -2.66
CA SER A 4 -36.04 -7.21 -1.23
C SER A 4 -36.17 -8.50 -0.41
N THR A 5 -35.07 -9.09 0.02
CA THR A 5 -35.05 -10.12 1.06
C THR A 5 -33.68 -10.22 1.73
N GLN A 6 -33.51 -9.52 2.85
CA GLN A 6 -32.75 -10.00 4.02
C GLN A 6 -33.23 -9.22 5.25
N ASN A 7 -33.52 -9.93 6.35
CA ASN A 7 -34.02 -9.39 7.62
C ASN A 7 -32.99 -8.46 8.26
N ASP A 8 -32.92 -7.19 7.84
CA ASP A 8 -32.21 -6.17 8.60
C ASP A 8 -33.07 -5.80 9.81
N GLN A 9 -32.63 -6.25 10.98
CA GLN A 9 -33.20 -5.87 12.26
C GLN A 9 -32.42 -4.68 12.83
N SER A 10 -33.10 -3.81 13.56
CA SER A 10 -32.47 -2.67 14.22
C SER A 10 -32.51 -2.84 15.73
N ILE A 11 -31.38 -2.65 16.41
CA ILE A 11 -31.29 -2.64 17.88
C ILE A 11 -30.66 -1.33 18.34
N THR A 12 -31.17 -0.78 19.43
CA THR A 12 -30.62 0.46 20.04
C THR A 12 -30.26 0.20 21.49
N GLY A 13 -29.07 0.62 21.90
CA GLY A 13 -28.62 0.41 23.27
C GLY A 13 -27.37 1.19 23.64
N VAL A 14 -26.95 1.09 24.90
CA VAL A 14 -25.74 1.72 25.41
C VAL A 14 -24.57 0.74 25.32
N LEU A 15 -23.45 1.17 24.76
CA LEU A 15 -22.24 0.35 24.66
C LEU A 15 -21.62 0.13 26.04
N GLU A 16 -21.76 -1.06 26.61
CA GLU A 16 -21.28 -1.34 27.96
C GLU A 16 -19.79 -1.63 27.99
N ARG A 17 -19.32 -2.47 27.07
CA ARG A 17 -17.95 -2.96 27.09
C ARG A 17 -17.48 -3.34 25.71
N ILE A 18 -16.24 -2.97 25.38
CA ILE A 18 -15.53 -3.52 24.23
C ILE A 18 -14.68 -4.69 24.75
N ILE A 19 -14.97 -5.90 24.31
CA ILE A 19 -14.27 -7.14 24.69
C ILE A 19 -12.98 -7.27 23.88
N TYR A 20 -13.06 -6.96 22.58
CA TYR A 20 -11.95 -7.01 21.65
C TYR A 20 -12.06 -5.85 20.66
N PHE A 21 -10.94 -5.24 20.32
CA PHE A 21 -10.84 -4.20 19.30
C PHE A 21 -9.57 -4.41 18.48
N ASN A 22 -9.71 -4.37 17.16
CA ASN A 22 -8.60 -4.36 16.23
C ASN A 22 -8.45 -2.94 15.67
N GLU A 23 -7.31 -2.31 15.96
CA GLU A 23 -7.03 -0.92 15.54
C GLU A 23 -6.88 -0.76 14.02
N GLU A 24 -6.55 -1.81 13.27
CA GLU A 24 -6.29 -1.71 11.82
C GLU A 24 -7.57 -1.65 10.99
N ASN A 25 -8.61 -2.35 11.41
CA ASN A 25 -9.88 -2.45 10.67
C ASN A 25 -11.10 -1.98 11.49
N ALA A 26 -10.86 -1.50 12.71
CA ALA A 26 -11.88 -1.13 13.69
C ALA A 26 -12.91 -2.23 13.99
N TYR A 27 -12.55 -3.50 13.74
CA TYR A 27 -13.39 -4.63 14.08
C TYR A 27 -13.45 -4.78 15.59
N CYS A 28 -14.66 -4.91 16.12
CA CYS A 28 -14.89 -5.01 17.54
C CYS A 28 -15.85 -6.16 17.88
N ILE A 29 -15.62 -6.71 19.07
CA ILE A 29 -16.59 -7.53 19.78
C ILE A 29 -16.97 -6.73 21.01
N ALA A 30 -18.25 -6.42 21.16
CA ALA A 30 -18.71 -5.56 22.24
C ALA A 30 -20.03 -6.03 22.85
N GLU A 31 -20.32 -5.54 24.04
CA GLU A 31 -21.55 -5.76 24.80
C GLU A 31 -22.41 -4.50 24.74
N LEU A 32 -23.63 -4.63 24.24
CA LEU A 32 -24.62 -3.57 24.11
C LEU A 32 -25.78 -3.82 25.07
N GLN A 33 -26.04 -2.88 25.97
CA GLN A 33 -27.20 -2.93 26.85
C GLN A 33 -28.41 -2.33 26.12
N VAL A 34 -29.34 -3.20 25.71
CA VAL A 34 -30.61 -2.82 25.08
C VAL A 34 -31.65 -2.55 26.18
N SER A 35 -32.50 -1.54 25.99
CA SER A 35 -33.51 -1.11 26.98
C SER A 35 -34.44 -2.24 27.46
N ASP A 36 -34.77 -3.18 26.57
CA ASP A 36 -35.73 -4.26 26.81
C ASP A 36 -35.07 -5.59 27.24
N SER A 37 -33.74 -5.62 27.41
CA SER A 37 -33.00 -6.84 27.78
C SER A 37 -32.39 -6.72 29.18
N ILE A 38 -32.53 -7.78 29.99
CA ILE A 38 -31.90 -7.87 31.31
C ILE A 38 -30.38 -8.10 31.19
N ARG A 39 -29.93 -8.75 30.11
CA ARG A 39 -28.51 -9.03 29.85
C ARG A 39 -28.00 -8.25 28.63
N PRO A 40 -26.75 -7.81 28.63
CA PRO A 40 -26.16 -7.17 27.46
C PRO A 40 -26.09 -8.16 26.29
N VAL A 41 -26.35 -7.64 25.09
CA VAL A 41 -26.28 -8.36 23.82
C VAL A 41 -24.85 -8.27 23.29
N THR A 42 -24.28 -9.39 22.84
CA THR A 42 -22.97 -9.37 22.17
C THR A 42 -23.15 -8.91 20.72
N VAL A 43 -22.41 -7.87 20.32
CA VAL A 43 -22.42 -7.30 18.98
C VAL A 43 -21.06 -7.49 18.31
N LEU A 44 -21.07 -7.74 17.00
CA LEU A 44 -19.90 -8.05 16.19
C LEU A 44 -19.88 -7.17 14.94
N GLY A 45 -18.80 -6.44 14.72
CA GLY A 45 -18.66 -5.66 13.48
C GLY A 45 -17.67 -4.53 13.60
N ALA A 46 -17.53 -3.77 12.52
CA ALA A 46 -16.64 -2.62 12.50
C ALA A 46 -17.33 -1.40 13.12
N LEU A 47 -16.84 -0.96 14.29
CA LEU A 47 -17.32 0.22 14.99
C LEU A 47 -16.15 1.21 15.19
N PRO A 48 -15.71 1.93 14.14
CA PRO A 48 -14.65 2.92 14.27
C PRO A 48 -15.08 4.08 15.16
N GLY A 49 -14.18 4.47 16.06
CA GLY A 49 -14.35 5.67 16.87
C GLY A 49 -15.39 5.56 17.99
N VAL A 50 -16.11 4.44 18.12
CA VAL A 50 -17.10 4.27 19.19
C VAL A 50 -16.43 4.07 20.54
N GLN A 51 -17.10 4.52 21.60
CA GLN A 51 -16.57 4.45 22.96
C GLN A 51 -17.62 3.91 23.94
N CYS A 52 -17.15 3.20 24.97
CA CYS A 52 -18.04 2.67 26.00
C CYS A 52 -18.86 3.81 26.62
N GLY A 53 -20.17 3.64 26.75
CA GLY A 53 -21.10 4.65 27.22
C GLY A 53 -21.87 5.36 26.11
N GLU A 54 -21.44 5.30 24.85
CA GLU A 54 -22.22 5.84 23.73
C GLU A 54 -23.52 5.06 23.50
N THR A 55 -24.53 5.77 23.01
CA THR A 55 -25.77 5.14 22.54
C THR A 55 -25.60 4.79 21.07
N LEU A 56 -25.71 3.50 20.76
CA LEU A 56 -25.59 2.98 19.39
C LEU A 56 -26.94 2.52 18.87
N GLN A 57 -27.26 2.92 17.65
CA GLN A 57 -28.30 2.33 16.84
C GLN A 57 -27.63 1.44 15.78
N LEU A 58 -27.91 0.14 15.82
CA LEU A 58 -27.26 -0.87 14.98
C LEU A 58 -28.28 -1.52 14.07
N ASP A 59 -27.97 -1.58 12.78
CA ASP A 59 -28.74 -2.32 11.78
C ASP A 59 -27.92 -3.53 11.31
N GLY A 60 -28.55 -4.70 11.25
CA GLY A 60 -27.86 -5.94 10.93
C GLY A 60 -28.67 -7.21 11.20
N GLN A 61 -27.96 -8.31 11.44
CA GLN A 61 -28.54 -9.65 11.46
C GLN A 61 -28.08 -10.45 12.69
N TRP A 62 -29.00 -11.20 13.30
CA TRP A 62 -28.66 -12.15 14.36
C TRP A 62 -27.94 -13.37 13.80
N THR A 63 -26.89 -13.77 14.51
CA THR A 63 -26.10 -14.96 14.22
C THR A 63 -25.90 -15.72 15.52
N ARG A 64 -25.81 -17.05 15.46
CA ARG A 64 -25.63 -17.88 16.66
C ARG A 64 -24.26 -18.53 16.63
N HIS A 65 -23.44 -18.23 17.63
CA HIS A 65 -22.13 -18.83 17.79
C HIS A 65 -22.22 -20.13 18.60
N PRO A 66 -21.56 -21.22 18.18
CA PRO A 66 -21.65 -22.53 18.85
C PRO A 66 -21.29 -22.51 20.34
N GLN A 67 -20.35 -21.64 20.75
CA GLN A 67 -19.84 -21.55 22.12
C GLN A 67 -20.29 -20.29 22.89
N HIS A 68 -20.77 -19.26 22.19
CA HIS A 68 -21.02 -17.93 22.79
C HIS A 68 -22.47 -17.44 22.65
N GLY A 69 -23.36 -18.25 22.07
CA GLY A 69 -24.79 -17.94 21.99
C GLY A 69 -25.12 -16.92 20.91
N ASP A 70 -26.20 -16.17 21.13
CA ASP A 70 -26.74 -15.23 20.15
C ASP A 70 -25.90 -13.94 20.09
N GLN A 71 -25.52 -13.56 18.87
CA GLN A 71 -24.67 -12.42 18.58
C GLN A 71 -25.27 -11.61 17.44
N PHE A 72 -25.25 -10.29 17.56
CA PHE A 72 -25.76 -9.40 16.53
C PHE A 72 -24.63 -8.92 15.63
N LYS A 73 -24.67 -9.31 14.36
CA LYS A 73 -23.68 -8.91 13.35
C LYS A 73 -24.11 -7.60 12.70
N ILE A 74 -23.29 -6.58 12.89
CA ILE A 74 -23.55 -5.20 12.46
C ILE A 74 -23.28 -5.06 10.96
N ALA A 75 -24.26 -4.53 10.22
CA ALA A 75 -24.11 -4.09 8.84
C ALA A 75 -23.89 -2.56 8.77
N GLN A 76 -24.68 -1.80 9.51
CA GLN A 76 -24.56 -0.34 9.64
C GLN A 76 -24.81 0.09 11.08
N PHE A 77 -24.30 1.25 11.45
CA PHE A 77 -24.58 1.84 12.75
C PHE A 77 -24.62 3.36 12.72
N LYS A 78 -25.31 3.94 13.71
CA LYS A 78 -25.20 5.35 14.09
C LYS A 78 -24.79 5.43 15.56
N SER A 79 -23.85 6.30 15.87
CA SER A 79 -23.45 6.59 17.25
C SER A 79 -23.97 7.97 17.67
N GLN A 80 -24.43 8.07 18.91
CA GLN A 80 -24.80 9.30 19.57
C GLN A 80 -24.07 9.41 20.91
N LEU A 81 -23.71 10.64 21.27
CA LEU A 81 -23.18 10.93 22.60
C LEU A 81 -24.18 10.49 23.67
N PRO A 82 -23.69 10.00 24.82
CA PRO A 82 -24.58 9.61 25.91
C PRO A 82 -25.35 10.80 26.47
N ALA A 83 -26.66 10.62 26.64
CA ALA A 83 -27.53 11.55 27.35
C ALA A 83 -27.82 11.13 28.80
N SER A 84 -27.50 9.88 29.17
CA SER A 84 -27.77 9.36 30.51
C SER A 84 -26.56 9.52 31.42
N VAL A 85 -26.79 9.77 32.71
CA VAL A 85 -25.73 9.87 33.74
C VAL A 85 -24.83 8.64 33.75
N HIS A 86 -25.42 7.44 33.56
CA HIS A 86 -24.67 6.18 33.46
C HIS A 86 -23.77 6.14 32.22
N GLY A 87 -24.32 6.49 31.05
CA GLY A 87 -23.57 6.52 29.78
C GLY A 87 -22.45 7.54 29.79
N ILE A 88 -22.70 8.75 30.29
CA ILE A 88 -21.70 9.83 30.41
C ILE A 88 -20.55 9.39 31.31
N ARG A 89 -20.86 8.76 32.45
CA ARG A 89 -19.83 8.25 33.38
C ARG A 89 -18.95 7.18 32.74
N LYS A 90 -19.55 6.26 31.98
CA LYS A 90 -18.82 5.24 31.22
C LYS A 90 -17.96 5.87 30.12
N TYR A 91 -18.50 6.83 29.39
CA TYR A 91 -17.81 7.54 28.33
C TYR A 91 -16.56 8.24 28.81
N LEU A 92 -16.69 9.07 29.85
CA LEU A 92 -15.53 9.75 30.45
C LEU A 92 -14.57 8.78 31.14
N GLY A 93 -15.07 7.68 31.69
CA GLY A 93 -14.29 6.66 32.39
C GLY A 93 -13.64 5.60 31.50
N SER A 94 -13.85 5.66 30.18
CA SER A 94 -13.34 4.71 29.18
C SER A 94 -11.82 4.78 29.00
N GLY A 95 -11.18 5.85 29.48
CA GLY A 95 -9.76 6.13 29.26
C GLY A 95 -9.49 6.92 27.99
N LEU A 96 -10.54 7.29 27.26
CA LEU A 96 -10.48 8.09 26.04
C LEU A 96 -9.85 9.47 26.24
N ILE A 97 -10.22 10.15 27.33
CA ILE A 97 -9.76 11.51 27.62
C ILE A 97 -8.61 11.42 28.60
N HIS A 98 -7.40 11.72 28.13
CA HIS A 98 -6.23 11.71 28.98
C HIS A 98 -6.40 12.69 30.15
N GLY A 99 -6.27 12.18 31.38
CA GLY A 99 -6.51 12.96 32.60
C GLY A 99 -7.86 12.71 33.29
N ILE A 100 -8.80 11.98 32.67
CA ILE A 100 -10.04 11.54 33.31
C ILE A 100 -10.04 10.01 33.50
N GLY A 101 -9.66 9.57 34.71
CA GLY A 101 -9.86 8.18 35.14
C GLY A 101 -11.27 7.95 35.70
N LYS A 102 -11.65 6.68 35.94
CA LYS A 102 -12.96 6.30 36.50
C LYS A 102 -13.39 7.10 37.74
N SER A 103 -12.43 7.44 38.63
CA SER A 103 -12.69 8.25 39.82
C SER A 103 -13.10 9.69 39.48
N TYR A 104 -12.38 10.34 38.55
CA TYR A 104 -12.70 11.70 38.12
C TYR A 104 -13.96 11.73 37.26
N ALA A 105 -14.16 10.76 36.38
CA ALA A 105 -15.40 10.61 35.63
C ALA A 105 -16.61 10.56 36.58
N LYS A 106 -16.52 9.77 37.66
CA LYS A 106 -17.55 9.75 38.71
C LYS A 106 -17.76 11.13 39.34
N LYS A 107 -16.71 11.81 39.81
CA LYS A 107 -16.83 13.12 40.46
C LYS A 107 -17.41 14.21 39.56
N ILE A 108 -16.98 14.27 38.30
CA ILE A 108 -17.46 15.26 37.34
C ILE A 108 -18.95 15.03 37.07
N VAL A 109 -19.34 13.77 36.85
CA VAL A 109 -20.74 13.42 36.55
C VAL A 109 -21.65 13.51 37.77
N ASP A 110 -21.15 13.20 38.98
CA ASP A 110 -21.90 13.40 40.23
C ASP A 110 -22.20 14.89 40.47
N HIS A 111 -21.33 15.80 40.00
CA HIS A 111 -21.49 17.25 40.16
C HIS A 111 -22.35 17.88 39.06
N PHE A 112 -22.13 17.50 37.79
CA PHE A 112 -22.80 18.13 36.64
C PHE A 112 -23.94 17.31 36.02
N GLY A 113 -24.12 16.06 36.42
CA GLY A 113 -25.22 15.21 35.94
C GLY A 113 -25.22 15.04 34.41
N ALA A 114 -26.41 15.17 33.81
CA ALA A 114 -26.60 15.03 32.37
C ALA A 114 -25.91 16.13 31.54
N ASP A 115 -25.63 17.30 32.14
CA ASP A 115 -25.05 18.46 31.46
C ASP A 115 -23.52 18.38 31.35
N THR A 116 -22.92 17.32 31.90
CA THR A 116 -21.46 17.16 31.98
C THR A 116 -20.75 17.37 30.62
N LEU A 117 -21.26 16.76 29.55
CA LEU A 117 -20.61 16.83 28.24
C LEU A 117 -20.69 18.24 27.67
N GLN A 118 -21.83 18.92 27.83
CA GLN A 118 -22.02 20.30 27.42
C GLN A 118 -21.07 21.24 28.17
N ILE A 119 -20.88 21.02 29.47
CA ILE A 119 -19.96 21.82 30.28
C ILE A 119 -18.51 21.61 29.84
N ILE A 120 -18.09 20.38 29.52
CA ILE A 120 -16.75 20.16 28.98
C ILE A 120 -16.58 20.84 27.62
N SER A 121 -17.61 20.85 26.76
CA SER A 121 -17.53 21.46 25.43
C SER A 121 -17.60 23.00 25.44
N GLU A 122 -18.52 23.58 26.20
CA GLU A 122 -18.89 25.01 26.12
C GLU A 122 -18.38 25.82 27.31
N ASP A 123 -18.32 25.22 28.51
CA ASP A 123 -17.97 25.94 29.76
C ASP A 123 -16.94 25.18 30.60
N SER A 124 -15.81 24.84 29.96
CA SER A 124 -14.74 24.04 30.58
C SER A 124 -14.11 24.71 31.81
N GLY A 125 -14.33 26.01 32.02
CA GLY A 125 -13.89 26.75 33.22
C GLY A 125 -14.58 26.26 34.50
N ARG A 126 -15.83 25.80 34.40
CA ARG A 126 -16.60 25.26 35.53
C ARG A 126 -16.06 23.95 36.06
N LEU A 127 -15.20 23.24 35.31
CA LEU A 127 -14.54 22.03 35.80
C LEU A 127 -13.74 22.25 37.11
N HIS A 128 -13.42 23.51 37.48
CA HIS A 128 -12.84 23.86 38.78
C HIS A 128 -13.76 23.69 39.99
N GLU A 129 -15.06 23.66 39.78
CA GLU A 129 -16.04 23.38 40.83
C GLU A 129 -15.87 21.96 41.38
N VAL A 130 -15.29 21.05 40.58
CA VAL A 130 -15.11 19.64 40.96
C VAL A 130 -13.86 19.46 41.82
N PRO A 131 -13.98 18.89 43.05
CA PRO A 131 -12.85 18.68 43.94
C PRO A 131 -11.70 17.86 43.32
N GLY A 132 -10.54 18.49 43.22
CA GLY A 132 -9.31 17.89 42.69
C GLY A 132 -9.04 18.17 41.20
N ILE A 133 -9.78 19.09 40.57
CA ILE A 133 -9.53 19.56 39.19
C ILE A 133 -9.10 21.05 39.20
N GLY A 134 -7.79 21.29 39.20
CA GLY A 134 -7.23 22.65 39.12
C GLY A 134 -7.14 23.23 37.70
N LYS A 135 -6.79 24.52 37.57
CA LYS A 135 -6.67 25.30 36.30
C LYS A 135 -5.97 24.56 35.16
N GLN A 136 -4.82 23.95 35.44
CA GLN A 136 -4.05 23.23 34.44
C GLN A 136 -4.75 21.94 33.98
N ARG A 137 -5.38 21.22 34.89
CA ARG A 137 -6.06 19.96 34.57
C ARG A 137 -7.35 20.19 33.79
N ALA A 138 -8.13 21.24 34.09
CA ALA A 138 -9.30 21.59 33.28
C ALA A 138 -8.91 21.94 31.83
N LYS A 139 -7.83 22.73 31.64
CA LYS A 139 -7.30 23.00 30.29
C LYS A 139 -6.86 21.74 29.57
N SER A 140 -6.16 20.84 30.24
CA SER A 140 -5.74 19.56 29.67
C SER A 140 -6.94 18.68 29.28
N ILE A 141 -7.98 18.63 30.13
CA ILE A 141 -9.21 17.88 29.86
C ILE A 141 -9.91 18.46 28.62
N LYS A 142 -10.02 19.79 28.53
CA LYS A 142 -10.61 20.46 27.36
C LYS A 142 -9.84 20.16 26.08
N ALA A 143 -8.52 20.28 26.11
CA ALA A 143 -7.68 19.98 24.95
C ALA A 143 -7.85 18.53 24.48
N ALA A 144 -7.81 17.56 25.40
CA ALA A 144 -8.03 16.15 25.08
C ALA A 144 -9.46 15.85 24.59
N TRP A 145 -10.47 16.55 25.13
CA TRP A 145 -11.84 16.46 24.65
C TRP A 145 -11.98 16.97 23.21
N ASP A 146 -11.40 18.14 22.92
CA ASP A 146 -11.49 18.77 21.59
C ASP A 146 -10.76 17.96 20.52
N GLU A 147 -9.57 17.44 20.85
CA GLU A 147 -8.83 16.54 19.98
C GLU A 147 -9.66 15.30 19.64
N GLN A 148 -10.25 14.66 20.65
CA GLN A 148 -11.01 13.44 20.42
C GLN A 148 -12.35 13.69 19.71
N SER A 149 -13.03 14.80 20.01
CA SER A 149 -14.24 15.18 19.30
C SER A 149 -13.93 15.43 17.82
N ALA A 150 -12.82 16.12 17.51
CA ALA A 150 -12.40 16.36 16.13
C ALA A 150 -12.15 15.05 15.37
N VAL A 151 -11.48 14.08 16.00
CA VAL A 151 -11.24 12.75 15.43
C VAL A 151 -12.57 12.02 15.15
N ARG A 152 -13.48 12.00 16.11
CA ARG A 152 -14.80 11.36 15.95
C ARG A 152 -15.61 12.01 14.83
N ASP A 153 -15.65 13.33 14.80
CA ASP A 153 -16.43 14.09 13.81
C ASP A 153 -15.92 13.83 12.39
N VAL A 154 -14.59 13.72 12.22
CA VAL A 154 -13.97 13.30 10.95
C VAL A 154 -14.39 11.87 10.58
N MET A 155 -14.34 10.92 11.51
CA MET A 155 -14.73 9.53 11.24
C MET A 155 -16.20 9.42 10.82
N MET A 156 -17.11 10.11 11.52
CA MET A 156 -18.54 10.13 11.17
C MET A 156 -18.78 10.82 9.82
N PHE A 157 -18.12 11.95 9.58
CA PHE A 157 -18.19 12.65 8.31
C PHE A 157 -17.75 11.76 7.15
N LEU A 158 -16.65 11.02 7.29
CA LEU A 158 -16.13 10.14 6.25
C LEU A 158 -17.01 8.93 5.95
N GLN A 159 -17.69 8.39 6.98
CA GLN A 159 -18.60 7.27 6.81
C GLN A 159 -19.78 7.60 5.89
N THR A 160 -20.31 8.83 5.95
CA THR A 160 -21.44 9.22 5.07
C THR A 160 -21.06 9.18 3.59
N TYR A 161 -19.77 9.25 3.26
CA TYR A 161 -19.26 9.19 1.88
C TYR A 161 -18.80 7.79 1.44
N GLY A 162 -18.91 6.78 2.31
CA GLY A 162 -18.54 5.40 2.01
C GLY A 162 -17.05 5.10 2.20
N VAL A 163 -16.36 5.90 3.02
CA VAL A 163 -15.00 5.57 3.48
C VAL A 163 -15.10 4.53 4.58
N THR A 164 -14.32 3.46 4.44
CA THR A 164 -14.33 2.35 5.39
C THR A 164 -13.74 2.78 6.74
N PRO A 165 -14.16 2.15 7.84
CA PRO A 165 -13.55 2.31 9.16
C PRO A 165 -12.01 2.28 9.17
N SER A 166 -11.44 1.32 8.43
CA SER A 166 -9.98 1.14 8.30
C SER A 166 -9.27 2.31 7.62
N GLN A 167 -9.92 2.94 6.65
CA GLN A 167 -9.40 4.12 5.93
C GLN A 167 -9.50 5.37 6.81
N CYS A 168 -10.58 5.53 7.57
CA CYS A 168 -10.73 6.63 8.52
C CYS A 168 -9.63 6.63 9.58
N VAL A 169 -9.31 5.46 10.15
CA VAL A 169 -8.21 5.34 11.13
C VAL A 169 -6.87 5.76 10.51
N ARG A 170 -6.56 5.35 9.28
CA ARG A 170 -5.32 5.77 8.59
C ARG A 170 -5.28 7.27 8.33
N LEU A 171 -6.42 7.84 7.93
CA LEU A 171 -6.57 9.27 7.68
C LEU A 171 -6.32 10.08 8.95
N VAL A 172 -6.96 9.68 10.05
CA VAL A 172 -6.76 10.30 11.36
C VAL A 172 -5.32 10.13 11.83
N LYS A 173 -4.71 8.95 11.65
CA LYS A 173 -3.31 8.72 12.02
C LYS A 173 -2.34 9.60 11.24
N LYS A 174 -2.65 9.92 9.97
CA LYS A 174 -1.81 10.75 9.11
C LYS A 174 -2.00 12.25 9.33
N TYR A 175 -3.23 12.72 9.48
CA TYR A 175 -3.55 14.15 9.51
C TYR A 175 -4.03 14.68 10.88
N GLY A 176 -4.31 13.80 11.83
CA GLY A 176 -4.81 14.16 13.16
C GLY A 176 -6.07 15.02 13.09
N SER A 177 -6.09 16.09 13.89
CA SER A 177 -7.16 17.09 13.92
C SER A 177 -7.29 17.92 12.63
N GLY A 178 -6.26 17.94 11.77
CA GLY A 178 -6.26 18.61 10.47
C GLY A 178 -7.01 17.85 9.36
N ALA A 179 -7.42 16.61 9.62
CA ALA A 179 -8.11 15.75 8.69
C ALA A 179 -9.35 16.40 8.04
N LYS A 180 -10.17 17.08 8.84
CA LYS A 180 -11.39 17.77 8.35
C LYS A 180 -11.05 18.86 7.35
N ARG A 181 -9.98 19.61 7.61
CA ARG A 181 -9.53 20.69 6.74
C ARG A 181 -9.03 20.16 5.41
N ILE A 182 -8.21 19.10 5.42
CA ILE A 182 -7.75 18.45 4.18
C ILE A 182 -8.94 17.94 3.35
N LEU A 183 -9.94 17.36 4.02
CA LEU A 183 -11.17 16.91 3.35
C LEU A 183 -11.95 18.05 2.68
N GLN A 184 -11.97 19.22 3.30
CA GLN A 184 -12.73 20.39 2.82
C GLN A 184 -11.96 21.23 1.79
N ASP A 185 -10.64 21.33 1.92
CA ASP A 185 -9.80 22.21 1.10
C ASP A 185 -9.13 21.44 -0.06
N GLU A 186 -8.67 20.22 0.19
CA GLU A 186 -7.81 19.43 -0.73
C GLU A 186 -8.23 17.94 -0.80
N PRO A 187 -9.50 17.62 -1.14
CA PRO A 187 -10.03 16.25 -1.06
C PRO A 187 -9.30 15.23 -1.95
N TYR A 188 -8.71 15.66 -3.06
CA TYR A 188 -7.97 14.77 -3.96
C TYR A 188 -6.62 14.29 -3.41
N ARG A 189 -6.05 14.99 -2.41
CA ARG A 189 -4.83 14.52 -1.73
C ARG A 189 -5.02 13.19 -1.03
N LEU A 190 -6.24 12.86 -0.63
CA LEU A 190 -6.54 11.57 -0.01
C LEU A 190 -6.13 10.40 -0.92
N ALA A 191 -6.26 10.57 -2.24
CA ALA A 191 -5.91 9.55 -3.23
C ALA A 191 -4.40 9.39 -3.44
N GLU A 192 -3.60 10.31 -2.92
CA GLU A 192 -2.13 10.26 -2.94
C GLU A 192 -1.60 9.79 -1.59
N ASP A 193 -2.20 10.30 -0.52
CA ASP A 193 -1.66 10.20 0.82
C ASP A 193 -2.12 8.95 1.59
N ILE A 194 -3.20 8.29 1.16
CA ILE A 194 -3.80 7.17 1.90
C ILE A 194 -3.92 5.93 1.02
N ASP A 195 -3.11 4.92 1.35
CA ASP A 195 -3.20 3.58 0.78
C ASP A 195 -4.66 3.10 0.79
N ARG A 196 -5.16 2.68 -0.37
CA ARG A 196 -6.53 2.19 -0.64
C ARG A 196 -7.63 3.24 -0.68
N ILE A 197 -7.36 4.54 -0.55
CA ILE A 197 -8.30 5.55 -1.02
C ILE A 197 -7.91 5.87 -2.47
N GLY A 198 -8.73 5.46 -3.43
CA GLY A 198 -8.50 5.75 -4.84
C GLY A 198 -9.14 7.07 -5.26
N PHE A 199 -8.81 7.53 -6.47
CA PHE A 199 -9.42 8.71 -7.09
C PHE A 199 -10.94 8.68 -7.03
N LYS A 200 -11.59 7.55 -7.37
CA LYS A 200 -13.06 7.44 -7.38
C LYS A 200 -13.70 7.76 -6.02
N THR A 201 -13.06 7.33 -4.92
CA THR A 201 -13.53 7.64 -3.57
C THR A 201 -13.32 9.11 -3.23
N ALA A 202 -12.14 9.66 -3.55
CA ALA A 202 -11.84 11.07 -3.35
C ALA A 202 -12.77 11.97 -4.17
N ASP A 203 -13.05 11.61 -5.43
CA ASP A 203 -13.95 12.32 -6.34
C ASP A 203 -15.38 12.31 -5.81
N LYS A 204 -15.86 11.17 -5.29
CA LYS A 204 -17.16 11.09 -4.62
C LYS A 204 -17.25 12.02 -3.42
N ILE A 205 -16.19 12.11 -2.60
CA ILE A 205 -16.16 13.02 -1.45
C ILE A 205 -16.20 14.48 -1.92
N ALA A 206 -15.32 14.84 -2.87
CA ALA A 206 -15.21 16.20 -3.39
C ALA A 206 -16.51 16.70 -4.04
N LEU A 207 -17.14 15.89 -4.89
CA LEU A 207 -18.40 16.27 -5.56
C LEU A 207 -19.54 16.48 -4.56
N ASN A 208 -19.64 15.63 -3.52
CA ASN A 208 -20.65 15.83 -2.49
C ASN A 208 -20.36 17.02 -1.56
N LEU A 209 -19.10 17.44 -1.47
CA LEU A 209 -18.69 18.68 -0.80
C LEU A 209 -18.95 19.94 -1.66
N GLY A 210 -19.40 19.78 -2.91
CA GLY A 210 -19.73 20.89 -3.80
C GLY A 210 -18.58 21.39 -4.66
N PHE A 211 -17.49 20.61 -4.79
CA PHE A 211 -16.40 20.96 -5.70
C PHE A 211 -16.85 20.96 -7.17
N PRO A 212 -16.42 21.94 -7.98
CA PRO A 212 -16.73 21.95 -9.41
C PRO A 212 -16.20 20.71 -10.14
N THR A 213 -17.02 20.17 -11.04
CA THR A 213 -16.67 19.00 -11.87
C THR A 213 -15.52 19.27 -12.84
N ASN A 214 -15.25 20.54 -13.14
CA ASN A 214 -14.16 21.00 -14.00
C ASN A 214 -13.04 21.70 -13.21
N SER A 215 -12.97 21.51 -11.90
CA SER A 215 -11.87 22.05 -11.08
C SER A 215 -10.52 21.49 -11.54
N LYS A 216 -9.48 22.32 -11.49
CA LYS A 216 -8.12 21.92 -11.92
C LYS A 216 -7.58 20.76 -11.08
N GLU A 217 -7.91 20.74 -9.79
CA GLU A 217 -7.52 19.71 -8.83
C GLU A 217 -8.12 18.36 -9.19
N ARG A 218 -9.40 18.34 -9.59
CA ARG A 218 -10.08 17.12 -10.06
C ARG A 218 -9.45 16.58 -11.33
N ILE A 219 -9.18 17.47 -12.30
CA ILE A 219 -8.62 17.06 -13.60
C ILE A 219 -7.21 16.50 -13.40
N ASP A 220 -6.37 17.18 -12.62
CA ASP A 220 -5.01 16.73 -12.31
C ASP A 220 -5.02 15.35 -11.65
N ALA A 221 -5.85 15.18 -10.61
CA ALA A 221 -6.00 13.90 -9.92
C ALA A 221 -6.55 12.80 -10.83
N GLY A 222 -7.45 13.15 -11.76
CA GLY A 222 -7.98 12.24 -12.77
C GLY A 222 -6.92 11.77 -13.75
N VAL A 223 -6.11 12.69 -14.29
CA VAL A 223 -4.98 12.36 -15.19
C VAL A 223 -3.97 11.45 -14.49
N LEU A 224 -3.56 11.80 -13.27
CA LEU A 224 -2.64 10.97 -12.49
C LEU A 224 -3.25 9.60 -12.15
N HIS A 225 -4.57 9.52 -11.91
CA HIS A 225 -5.25 8.25 -11.73
C HIS A 225 -5.21 7.39 -12.99
N THR A 226 -5.54 7.97 -14.15
CA THR A 226 -5.45 7.30 -15.45
C THR A 226 -4.06 6.74 -15.68
N MET A 227 -3.02 7.53 -15.40
CA MET A 227 -1.63 7.07 -15.51
C MET A 227 -1.32 5.88 -14.58
N ARG A 228 -1.80 5.89 -13.33
CA ARG A 228 -1.62 4.75 -12.41
C ARG A 228 -2.37 3.51 -12.89
N GLN A 229 -3.56 3.67 -13.49
CA GLN A 229 -4.29 2.55 -14.07
C GLN A 229 -3.53 1.92 -15.25
N LEU A 230 -2.93 2.75 -16.11
CA LEU A 230 -2.06 2.26 -17.18
C LEU A 230 -0.85 1.49 -16.63
N GLU A 231 -0.23 1.97 -15.54
CA GLU A 231 0.83 1.21 -14.85
C GLU A 231 0.34 -0.13 -14.28
N ASP A 232 -0.84 -0.16 -13.67
CA ASP A 232 -1.45 -1.38 -13.13
C ASP A 232 -1.76 -2.40 -14.25
N GLU A 233 -2.03 -1.92 -15.47
CA GLU A 233 -2.19 -2.74 -16.69
C GLU A 233 -0.85 -3.17 -17.31
N GLY A 234 0.28 -2.69 -16.77
CA GLY A 234 1.64 -3.05 -17.18
C GLY A 234 2.29 -2.09 -18.17
N HIS A 235 1.64 -0.96 -18.51
CA HIS A 235 2.25 0.07 -19.34
C HIS A 235 3.29 0.87 -18.55
N THR A 236 4.44 1.15 -19.16
CA THR A 236 5.45 2.03 -18.55
C THR A 236 5.32 3.50 -18.98
N LEU A 237 4.47 3.77 -19.96
CA LEU A 237 4.15 5.09 -20.50
C LEU A 237 2.71 5.10 -21.01
N GLY A 238 2.10 6.28 -21.06
CA GLY A 238 0.84 6.51 -21.78
C GLY A 238 1.06 7.50 -22.93
N THR A 239 0.59 7.19 -24.13
CA THR A 239 0.56 8.21 -25.20
C THR A 239 -0.46 9.29 -24.85
N GLU A 240 -0.25 10.52 -25.33
CA GLU A 240 -1.19 11.62 -25.05
C GLU A 240 -2.62 11.24 -25.46
N THR A 241 -2.78 10.58 -26.62
CA THR A 241 -4.07 10.08 -27.11
C THR A 241 -4.73 9.10 -26.12
N MET A 242 -3.98 8.11 -25.64
CA MET A 242 -4.47 7.12 -24.68
C MET A 242 -4.88 7.77 -23.35
N ILE A 243 -4.05 8.68 -22.84
CA ILE A 243 -4.35 9.41 -21.60
C ILE A 243 -5.62 10.25 -21.78
N LEU A 244 -5.74 10.97 -22.90
CA LEU A 244 -6.92 11.79 -23.18
C LEU A 244 -8.18 10.95 -23.30
N GLU A 245 -8.14 9.81 -23.98
CA GLU A 245 -9.30 8.91 -24.12
C GLU A 245 -9.79 8.43 -22.75
N HIS A 246 -8.90 7.84 -21.95
CA HIS A 246 -9.24 7.29 -20.65
C HIS A 246 -9.66 8.38 -19.65
N ALA A 247 -8.95 9.52 -19.61
CA ALA A 247 -9.27 10.61 -18.71
C ALA A 247 -10.57 11.33 -19.10
N THR A 248 -10.87 11.46 -20.39
CA THR A 248 -12.14 12.01 -20.89
C THR A 248 -13.31 11.13 -20.44
N GLN A 249 -13.18 9.81 -20.58
CA GLN A 249 -14.21 8.88 -20.14
C GLN A 249 -14.39 8.92 -18.61
N LEU A 250 -13.29 8.97 -17.85
CA LEU A 250 -13.31 9.01 -16.40
C LEU A 250 -13.93 10.31 -15.86
N LEU A 251 -13.56 11.46 -16.43
CA LEU A 251 -13.92 12.78 -15.91
C LEU A 251 -15.21 13.32 -16.52
N SER A 252 -15.61 12.82 -17.69
CA SER A 252 -16.71 13.34 -18.50
C SER A 252 -16.55 14.83 -18.83
N LEU A 253 -15.36 15.22 -19.28
CA LEU A 253 -14.98 16.59 -19.63
C LEU A 253 -14.43 16.69 -21.05
N GLU A 254 -14.37 17.90 -21.59
CA GLU A 254 -13.80 18.14 -22.91
C GLU A 254 -12.28 17.82 -22.95
N PRO A 255 -11.79 17.13 -24.01
CA PRO A 255 -10.38 16.77 -24.12
C PRO A 255 -9.40 17.95 -24.04
N ALA A 256 -9.80 19.13 -24.53
CA ALA A 256 -8.96 20.33 -24.52
C ALA A 256 -8.58 20.79 -23.10
N LEU A 257 -9.49 20.67 -22.13
CA LEU A 257 -9.22 21.00 -20.73
C LEU A 257 -8.19 20.04 -20.14
N ILE A 258 -8.38 18.74 -20.39
CA ILE A 258 -7.48 17.68 -19.91
C ILE A 258 -6.10 17.85 -20.52
N GLN A 259 -6.01 18.15 -21.82
CA GLN A 259 -4.74 18.38 -22.50
C GLN A 259 -3.97 19.56 -21.90
N GLY A 260 -4.64 20.66 -21.59
CA GLY A 260 -4.03 21.79 -20.90
C GLY A 260 -3.47 21.43 -19.52
N ARG A 261 -4.16 20.54 -18.79
CA ARG A 261 -3.70 20.03 -17.48
C ARG A 261 -2.52 19.07 -17.60
N ILE A 262 -2.48 18.17 -18.60
CA ILE A 262 -1.33 17.30 -18.86
C ILE A 262 -0.05 18.14 -19.02
N ARG A 263 -0.08 19.22 -19.80
CA ARG A 263 1.06 20.14 -19.96
C ARG A 263 1.46 20.82 -18.66
N THR A 264 0.47 21.17 -17.83
CA THR A 264 0.74 21.78 -16.51
C THR A 264 1.41 20.77 -15.57
N LEU A 265 0.95 19.52 -15.57
CA LEU A 265 1.54 18.43 -14.78
C LEU A 265 2.95 18.09 -15.23
N GLU A 266 3.23 18.15 -16.54
CA GLU A 266 4.58 17.99 -17.09
C GLU A 266 5.51 19.12 -16.59
N GLN A 267 5.08 20.38 -16.70
CA GLN A 267 5.86 21.53 -16.22
C GLN A 267 6.10 21.48 -14.71
N ALA A 268 5.16 20.92 -13.94
CA ALA A 268 5.30 20.72 -12.50
C ALA A 268 6.17 19.52 -12.11
N GLY A 269 6.58 18.67 -13.07
CA GLY A 269 7.36 17.45 -12.82
C GLY A 269 6.54 16.26 -12.29
N SER A 270 5.21 16.37 -12.29
CA SER A 270 4.30 15.27 -11.93
C SER A 270 4.15 14.26 -13.07
N LEU A 271 4.45 14.67 -14.30
CA LEU A 271 4.58 13.82 -15.48
C LEU A 271 5.90 14.11 -16.18
N PHE A 272 6.50 13.09 -16.77
CA PHE A 272 7.70 13.23 -17.59
C PHE A 272 7.35 12.99 -19.05
N GLY A 273 7.48 14.03 -19.88
CA GLY A 273 7.28 13.94 -21.31
C GLY A 273 8.41 13.16 -22.01
N ILE A 274 8.02 12.22 -22.85
CA ILE A 274 8.90 11.41 -23.70
C ILE A 274 8.33 11.29 -25.12
N HIS A 275 9.12 10.76 -26.03
CA HIS A 275 8.65 10.39 -27.37
C HIS A 275 8.42 8.90 -27.44
N ALA A 276 7.18 8.50 -27.76
CA ALA A 276 6.86 7.11 -28.00
C ALA A 276 7.15 6.73 -29.45
N TYR A 277 7.63 5.51 -29.63
CA TYR A 277 7.93 4.90 -30.92
C TYR A 277 7.28 3.53 -30.98
N ASP A 278 6.83 3.11 -32.15
CA ASP A 278 6.37 1.74 -32.37
C ASP A 278 7.54 0.78 -32.62
N GLN A 279 7.20 -0.49 -32.85
CA GLN A 279 8.17 -1.55 -33.18
C GLN A 279 8.98 -1.30 -34.46
N ASN A 280 8.48 -0.44 -35.37
CA ASN A 280 9.15 -0.03 -36.60
C ASN A 280 9.96 1.26 -36.43
N GLN A 281 10.07 1.78 -35.20
CA GLN A 281 10.68 3.08 -34.86
C GLN A 281 9.93 4.28 -35.45
N GLU A 282 8.65 4.13 -35.79
CA GLU A 282 7.79 5.22 -36.19
C GLU A 282 7.28 5.97 -34.96
N ARG A 283 7.31 7.31 -35.04
CA ARG A 283 6.94 8.16 -33.91
C ARG A 283 5.43 8.15 -33.70
N LEU A 284 4.99 7.71 -32.52
CA LEU A 284 3.57 7.65 -32.14
C LEU A 284 3.03 8.96 -31.56
N GLY A 285 3.91 9.92 -31.27
CA GLY A 285 3.57 11.23 -30.73
C GLY A 285 4.12 11.47 -29.32
N PRO A 286 3.63 12.50 -28.63
CA PRO A 286 3.98 12.75 -27.23
C PRO A 286 3.42 11.64 -26.33
N ALA A 287 4.21 11.26 -25.34
CA ALA A 287 3.83 10.31 -24.31
C ALA A 287 4.37 10.77 -22.97
N TYR A 288 3.82 10.23 -21.90
CA TYR A 288 4.14 10.65 -20.54
C TYR A 288 4.37 9.44 -19.65
N GLN A 289 5.21 9.63 -18.64
CA GLN A 289 5.48 8.65 -17.59
C GLN A 289 5.27 9.28 -16.22
N LEU A 290 4.89 8.47 -15.22
CA LEU A 290 4.96 8.90 -13.84
C LEU A 290 6.42 8.89 -13.36
N PRO A 291 6.79 9.76 -12.38
CA PRO A 291 8.14 9.88 -11.87
C PRO A 291 8.77 8.55 -11.42
N GLY A 292 7.97 7.69 -10.78
CA GLY A 292 8.44 6.38 -10.29
C GLY A 292 8.88 5.45 -11.41
N THR A 293 8.13 5.41 -12.51
CA THR A 293 8.40 4.53 -13.66
C THR A 293 9.52 5.09 -14.53
N ALA A 294 9.49 6.39 -14.83
CA ALA A 294 10.59 7.08 -15.52
C ALA A 294 11.92 6.89 -14.78
N GLY A 295 11.91 7.05 -13.45
CA GLY A 295 13.08 6.80 -12.61
C GLY A 295 13.53 5.34 -12.62
N SER A 296 12.61 4.38 -12.70
CA SER A 296 12.93 2.95 -12.75
C SER A 296 13.60 2.58 -14.08
N GLU A 297 13.04 3.00 -15.21
CA GLU A 297 13.65 2.76 -16.53
C GLU A 297 15.03 3.39 -16.65
N LYS A 298 15.17 4.64 -16.18
CA LYS A 298 16.47 5.33 -16.16
C LYS A 298 17.51 4.55 -15.34
N ARG A 299 17.17 4.11 -14.12
CA ARG A 299 18.08 3.32 -13.27
C ARG A 299 18.46 1.99 -13.89
N ILE A 300 17.54 1.31 -14.59
CA ILE A 300 17.84 0.08 -15.32
C ILE A 300 18.89 0.36 -16.39
N ALA A 301 18.67 1.38 -17.23
CA ALA A 301 19.59 1.74 -18.31
C ALA A 301 20.97 2.13 -17.76
N GLU A 302 21.01 2.97 -16.73
CA GLU A 302 22.25 3.39 -16.06
C GLU A 302 22.98 2.21 -15.40
N ALA A 303 22.27 1.32 -14.72
CA ALA A 303 22.88 0.14 -14.09
C ALA A 303 23.45 -0.83 -15.12
N ILE A 304 22.72 -1.12 -16.22
CA ILE A 304 23.21 -1.97 -17.31
C ILE A 304 24.46 -1.36 -17.94
N ALA A 305 24.44 -0.06 -18.26
CA ALA A 305 25.60 0.64 -18.81
C ALA A 305 26.81 0.60 -17.86
N ARG A 306 26.58 0.86 -16.56
CA ARG A 306 27.60 0.78 -15.52
C ARG A 306 28.24 -0.60 -15.44
N ILE A 307 27.44 -1.67 -15.43
CA ILE A 307 27.94 -3.05 -15.41
C ILE A 307 28.70 -3.35 -16.70
N ALA A 308 28.14 -3.02 -17.86
CA ALA A 308 28.73 -3.33 -19.16
C ALA A 308 30.09 -2.67 -19.38
N HIS A 309 30.28 -1.44 -18.89
CA HIS A 309 31.50 -0.66 -19.12
C HIS A 309 32.55 -0.75 -18.01
N THR A 310 32.25 -1.38 -16.88
CA THR A 310 33.23 -1.55 -15.80
C THR A 310 34.03 -2.84 -16.00
N ALA A 311 35.34 -2.78 -15.75
CA ALA A 311 36.22 -3.94 -15.83
C ALA A 311 35.69 -5.13 -15.00
N SER A 312 35.89 -6.35 -15.51
CA SER A 312 35.45 -7.57 -14.83
C SER A 312 36.25 -7.83 -13.56
N ILE A 313 35.57 -8.27 -12.49
CA ILE A 313 36.21 -8.82 -11.28
C ILE A 313 36.33 -10.35 -11.32
N LEU A 314 35.85 -11.00 -12.40
CA LEU A 314 36.00 -12.45 -12.54
C LEU A 314 37.47 -12.81 -12.75
N PRO A 315 37.92 -13.95 -12.19
CA PRO A 315 39.21 -14.53 -12.54
C PRO A 315 39.29 -14.80 -14.04
N GLN A 316 40.49 -14.73 -14.63
CA GLN A 316 40.67 -14.98 -16.06
C GLN A 316 40.18 -16.39 -16.45
N ILE A 317 39.26 -16.43 -17.42
CA ILE A 317 38.70 -17.66 -17.98
C ILE A 317 39.19 -17.80 -19.42
N LYS A 318 39.91 -18.88 -19.71
CA LYS A 318 40.22 -19.27 -21.10
C LYS A 318 38.97 -19.90 -21.68
N ILE A 319 38.22 -19.15 -22.48
CA ILE A 319 36.85 -19.48 -22.89
C ILE A 319 36.77 -20.86 -23.56
N GLU A 320 37.55 -21.12 -24.61
CA GLU A 320 37.48 -22.40 -25.32
C GLU A 320 37.81 -23.60 -24.43
N ALA A 321 38.86 -23.49 -23.60
CA ALA A 321 39.21 -24.54 -22.65
C ALA A 321 38.11 -24.77 -21.59
N ALA A 322 37.37 -23.71 -21.21
CA ALA A 322 36.25 -23.82 -20.28
C ALA A 322 35.03 -24.51 -20.92
N VAL A 323 34.76 -24.25 -22.21
CA VAL A 323 33.70 -24.92 -22.98
C VAL A 323 34.02 -26.42 -23.13
N GLU A 324 35.25 -26.75 -23.54
CA GLU A 324 35.70 -28.15 -23.64
C GLU A 324 35.60 -28.88 -22.30
N TRP A 325 36.04 -28.24 -21.22
CA TRP A 325 35.95 -28.78 -19.87
C TRP A 325 34.49 -29.04 -19.45
N ALA A 326 33.58 -28.10 -19.73
CA ALA A 326 32.16 -28.25 -19.40
C ALA A 326 31.51 -29.39 -20.19
N GLN A 327 31.84 -29.54 -21.48
CA GLN A 327 31.38 -30.67 -22.31
C GLN A 327 31.88 -32.01 -21.78
N ALA A 328 33.17 -32.10 -21.45
CA ALA A 328 33.76 -33.31 -20.88
C ALA A 328 33.11 -33.70 -19.55
N ARG A 329 32.83 -32.71 -18.69
CA ARG A 329 32.14 -32.90 -17.42
C ARG A 329 30.67 -33.30 -17.59
N ALA A 330 29.98 -32.75 -18.59
CA ALA A 330 28.59 -33.08 -18.88
C ALA A 330 28.43 -34.46 -19.55
N GLY A 331 29.49 -34.97 -20.18
CA GLY A 331 29.48 -36.27 -20.88
C GLY A 331 28.87 -36.21 -22.28
N PHE A 332 28.67 -35.01 -22.85
CA PHE A 332 28.18 -34.81 -24.21
C PHE A 332 28.65 -33.48 -24.80
N THR A 333 28.60 -33.39 -26.12
CA THR A 333 28.94 -32.18 -26.88
C THR A 333 27.74 -31.25 -26.93
N LEU A 334 27.93 -29.98 -26.57
CA LEU A 334 26.90 -28.95 -26.71
C LEU A 334 26.61 -28.69 -28.19
N ALA A 335 25.35 -28.42 -28.53
CA ALA A 335 25.02 -27.94 -29.86
C ALA A 335 25.73 -26.59 -30.12
N GLU A 336 26.00 -26.27 -31.39
CA GLU A 336 26.77 -25.06 -31.75
C GLU A 336 26.20 -23.78 -31.13
N GLN A 337 24.87 -23.61 -31.17
CA GLN A 337 24.19 -22.46 -30.55
C GLN A 337 24.31 -22.44 -29.02
N GLN A 338 24.30 -23.60 -28.37
CA GLN A 338 24.48 -23.70 -26.91
C GLN A 338 25.92 -23.37 -26.51
N ALA A 339 26.90 -23.84 -27.30
CA ALA A 339 28.31 -23.51 -27.12
C ALA A 339 28.55 -22.00 -27.36
N ALA A 340 27.95 -21.42 -28.40
CA ALA A 340 28.01 -19.98 -28.66
C ALA A 340 27.39 -19.15 -27.50
N ALA A 341 26.23 -19.56 -26.98
CA ALA A 341 25.62 -18.93 -25.81
C ALA A 341 26.52 -18.99 -24.57
N LEU A 342 27.17 -20.13 -24.33
CA LEU A 342 28.13 -20.30 -23.24
C LEU A 342 29.34 -19.38 -23.40
N ARG A 343 29.94 -19.31 -24.60
CA ARG A 343 31.06 -18.41 -24.91
C ARG A 343 30.67 -16.95 -24.67
N ASN A 344 29.54 -16.52 -25.22
CA ASN A 344 29.06 -15.14 -25.09
C ASN A 344 28.81 -14.77 -23.63
N THR A 345 28.26 -15.69 -22.84
CA THR A 345 27.99 -15.48 -21.41
C THR A 345 29.27 -15.33 -20.58
N LEU A 346 30.34 -16.06 -20.92
CA LEU A 346 31.62 -15.95 -20.24
C LEU A 346 32.43 -14.73 -20.70
N ALA A 347 32.23 -14.26 -21.94
CA ALA A 347 32.94 -13.14 -22.52
C ALA A 347 32.31 -11.77 -22.15
N ALA A 348 30.99 -11.69 -22.12
CA ALA A 348 30.27 -10.44 -21.91
C ALA A 348 29.96 -10.17 -20.43
N LYS A 349 29.95 -8.89 -20.06
CA LYS A 349 29.56 -8.41 -18.73
C LYS A 349 28.06 -8.51 -18.48
N VAL A 350 27.27 -8.31 -19.54
CA VAL A 350 25.82 -8.48 -19.54
C VAL A 350 25.48 -9.37 -20.73
N SER A 351 24.79 -10.48 -20.49
CA SER A 351 24.35 -11.40 -21.53
C SER A 351 22.90 -11.80 -21.33
N ILE A 352 22.24 -12.14 -22.43
CA ILE A 352 20.86 -12.63 -22.45
C ILE A 352 20.84 -13.96 -23.20
N ILE A 353 20.23 -14.98 -22.61
CA ILE A 353 19.96 -16.25 -23.27
C ILE A 353 18.46 -16.38 -23.43
N THR A 354 17.97 -16.32 -24.66
CA THR A 354 16.56 -16.57 -24.97
C THR A 354 16.39 -17.96 -25.60
N GLY A 355 15.19 -18.53 -25.48
CA GLY A 355 14.86 -19.78 -26.13
C GLY A 355 13.52 -20.34 -25.66
N GLY A 356 12.86 -21.13 -26.50
CA GLY A 356 11.61 -21.79 -26.13
C GLY A 356 11.79 -22.89 -25.07
N PRO A 357 10.69 -23.54 -24.65
CA PRO A 357 10.76 -24.76 -23.86
C PRO A 357 11.58 -25.84 -24.58
N GLY A 358 12.41 -26.60 -23.84
CA GLY A 358 13.16 -27.73 -24.40
C GLY A 358 14.42 -27.40 -25.19
N THR A 359 14.81 -26.13 -25.35
CA THR A 359 16.03 -25.74 -26.09
C THR A 359 17.34 -25.96 -25.33
N GLY A 360 17.27 -26.50 -24.11
CA GLY A 360 18.44 -26.80 -23.28
C GLY A 360 19.06 -25.59 -22.56
N LYS A 361 18.30 -24.51 -22.31
CA LYS A 361 18.76 -23.35 -21.49
C LYS A 361 19.36 -23.79 -20.15
N THR A 362 18.69 -24.74 -19.51
CA THR A 362 19.12 -25.36 -18.25
C THR A 362 20.51 -26.01 -18.33
N THR A 363 20.82 -26.63 -19.47
CA THR A 363 22.14 -27.22 -19.72
C THR A 363 23.22 -26.15 -19.78
N ILE A 364 22.94 -25.03 -20.46
CA ILE A 364 23.87 -23.90 -20.56
C ILE A 364 24.08 -23.29 -19.17
N LEU A 365 22.99 -23.04 -18.43
CA LEU A 365 23.02 -22.53 -17.06
C LEU A 365 23.90 -23.39 -16.15
N ARG A 366 23.73 -24.71 -16.18
CA ARG A 366 24.54 -25.65 -15.40
C ARG A 366 26.02 -25.57 -15.79
N ALA A 367 26.34 -25.50 -17.08
CA ALA A 367 27.72 -25.35 -17.55
C ALA A 367 28.36 -24.03 -17.06
N VAL A 368 27.63 -22.91 -17.13
CA VAL A 368 28.07 -21.60 -16.60
C VAL A 368 28.39 -21.72 -15.11
N VAL A 369 27.47 -22.28 -14.33
CA VAL A 369 27.63 -22.42 -12.88
C VAL A 369 28.82 -23.31 -12.53
N ASP A 370 28.99 -24.45 -13.21
CA ASP A 370 30.10 -25.36 -12.99
C ASP A 370 31.46 -24.70 -13.29
N ILE A 371 31.57 -23.95 -14.39
CA ILE A 371 32.79 -23.21 -14.75
C ILE A 371 33.11 -22.15 -13.70
N LEU A 372 32.12 -21.35 -13.31
CA LEU A 372 32.29 -20.28 -12.32
C LEU A 372 32.67 -20.82 -10.93
N LYS A 373 32.07 -21.94 -10.51
CA LYS A 373 32.47 -22.64 -9.28
C LYS A 373 33.90 -23.16 -9.36
N ALA A 374 34.32 -23.74 -10.48
CA ALA A 374 35.70 -24.20 -10.67
C ALA A 374 36.71 -23.04 -10.59
N LYS A 375 36.28 -21.84 -10.98
CA LYS A 375 37.04 -20.59 -10.85
C LYS A 375 36.92 -19.92 -9.48
N ARG A 376 36.16 -20.49 -8.54
CA ARG A 376 35.91 -19.95 -7.19
C ARG A 376 35.26 -18.55 -7.22
N ALA A 377 34.48 -18.24 -8.25
CA ALA A 377 33.69 -17.01 -8.30
C ALA A 377 32.47 -17.12 -7.36
N ARG A 378 32.06 -15.99 -6.77
CA ARG A 378 30.84 -15.90 -5.97
C ARG A 378 29.63 -15.73 -6.89
N ILE A 379 28.74 -16.72 -6.89
CA ILE A 379 27.59 -16.76 -7.79
C ILE A 379 26.32 -16.53 -6.98
N SER A 380 25.47 -15.62 -7.44
CA SER A 380 24.10 -15.48 -6.97
C SER A 380 23.15 -15.99 -8.05
N LEU A 381 22.20 -16.84 -7.68
CA LEU A 381 21.13 -17.31 -8.55
C LEU A 381 19.78 -16.84 -8.01
N ALA A 382 18.98 -16.23 -8.87
CA ALA A 382 17.64 -15.80 -8.47
C ALA A 382 16.61 -15.94 -9.58
N SER A 383 15.34 -15.94 -9.16
CA SER A 383 14.19 -15.90 -10.05
C SER A 383 13.07 -15.07 -9.44
N PRO A 384 12.13 -14.48 -10.22
CA PRO A 384 11.01 -13.72 -9.66
C PRO A 384 10.10 -14.56 -8.75
N THR A 385 9.95 -15.87 -9.01
CA THR A 385 9.03 -16.74 -8.26
C THR A 385 9.74 -17.84 -7.46
N GLY A 386 9.13 -18.26 -6.33
CA GLY A 386 9.72 -19.29 -5.47
C GLY A 386 9.82 -20.66 -6.15
N ARG A 387 8.83 -21.04 -6.97
CA ARG A 387 8.84 -22.32 -7.71
C ARG A 387 9.94 -22.34 -8.77
N ALA A 388 10.14 -21.24 -9.50
CA ALA A 388 11.21 -21.14 -10.48
C ALA A 388 12.59 -21.13 -9.81
N ALA A 389 12.74 -20.41 -8.69
CA ALA A 389 13.98 -20.44 -7.91
C ALA A 389 14.33 -21.86 -7.42
N GLN A 390 13.36 -22.65 -6.96
CA GLN A 390 13.59 -24.04 -6.56
C GLN A 390 14.09 -24.89 -7.73
N ARG A 391 13.43 -24.79 -8.90
CA ARG A 391 13.86 -25.52 -10.12
C ARG A 391 15.25 -25.09 -10.58
N LEU A 392 15.54 -23.79 -10.53
CA LEU A 392 16.86 -23.25 -10.83
C LEU A 392 17.92 -23.85 -9.90
N ALA A 393 17.62 -23.98 -8.60
CA ALA A 393 18.53 -24.60 -7.65
C ALA A 393 18.79 -26.08 -7.96
N GLU A 394 17.73 -26.86 -8.21
CA GLU A 394 17.82 -28.27 -8.57
C GLU A 394 18.64 -28.48 -9.84
N ALA A 395 18.41 -27.65 -10.86
CA ALA A 395 19.02 -27.86 -12.16
C ALA A 395 20.45 -27.33 -12.26
N SER A 396 20.78 -26.25 -11.54
CA SER A 396 22.14 -25.70 -11.46
C SER A 396 23.03 -26.40 -10.43
N GLY A 397 22.43 -27.15 -9.49
CA GLY A 397 23.14 -27.71 -8.33
C GLY A 397 23.74 -26.63 -7.42
N ALA A 398 23.14 -25.44 -7.38
CA ALA A 398 23.57 -24.30 -6.57
C ALA A 398 22.38 -23.71 -5.81
N GLU A 399 22.62 -23.02 -4.69
CA GLU A 399 21.52 -22.34 -4.00
C GLU A 399 20.96 -21.21 -4.87
N ALA A 400 19.64 -21.20 -5.02
CA ALA A 400 18.92 -20.12 -5.68
C ALA A 400 17.79 -19.62 -4.78
N SER A 401 17.38 -18.37 -4.97
CA SER A 401 16.33 -17.75 -4.16
C SER A 401 15.44 -16.83 -4.98
N THR A 402 14.35 -16.34 -4.40
CA THR A 402 13.59 -15.28 -5.05
C THR A 402 14.38 -13.98 -5.07
N ILE A 403 14.13 -13.09 -6.02
CA ILE A 403 14.77 -11.77 -6.06
C ILE A 403 14.55 -11.00 -4.73
N HIS A 404 13.33 -11.06 -4.17
CA HIS A 404 13.02 -10.43 -2.88
C HIS A 404 13.86 -10.98 -1.72
N ARG A 405 14.10 -12.30 -1.69
CA ARG A 405 14.95 -12.92 -0.67
C ARG A 405 16.42 -12.60 -0.91
N LEU A 406 16.87 -12.60 -2.16
CA LEU A 406 18.24 -12.23 -2.54
C LEU A 406 18.56 -10.80 -2.07
N LEU A 407 17.66 -9.85 -2.34
CA LEU A 407 17.79 -8.44 -1.97
C LEU A 407 17.51 -8.15 -0.48
N LYS A 408 17.06 -9.15 0.29
CA LYS A 408 16.62 -9.02 1.69
C LYS A 408 15.59 -7.90 1.85
N TYR A 409 14.42 -8.10 1.27
CA TYR A 409 13.28 -7.19 1.42
C TYR A 409 12.76 -7.14 2.85
N ASP A 410 12.59 -5.94 3.39
CA ASP A 410 11.95 -5.67 4.68
C ASP A 410 10.53 -5.15 4.44
N GLY A 411 9.53 -5.90 4.92
CA GLY A 411 8.11 -5.55 4.77
C GLY A 411 7.64 -4.38 5.65
N ALA A 412 8.34 -4.08 6.75
CA ALA A 412 8.01 -2.97 7.64
C ALA A 412 8.48 -1.64 7.08
N THR A 413 9.70 -1.59 6.55
CA THR A 413 10.28 -0.39 5.93
C THR A 413 9.99 -0.28 4.43
N ARG A 414 9.46 -1.36 3.80
CA ARG A 414 9.25 -1.49 2.35
C ARG A 414 10.53 -1.21 1.54
N SER A 415 11.69 -1.63 2.06
CA SER A 415 13.00 -1.36 1.46
C SER A 415 13.81 -2.64 1.25
N PHE A 416 14.77 -2.59 0.32
CA PHE A 416 15.75 -3.65 0.12
C PHE A 416 17.05 -3.33 0.85
N THR A 417 17.64 -4.34 1.48
CA THR A 417 18.93 -4.18 2.18
C THR A 417 20.08 -4.01 1.20
N TYR A 418 20.06 -4.76 0.10
CA TYR A 418 21.05 -4.61 -0.96
C TYR A 418 20.56 -3.60 -1.99
N ASN A 419 21.42 -2.65 -2.34
CA ASN A 419 21.14 -1.51 -3.20
C ASN A 419 22.47 -0.96 -3.75
N GLU A 420 22.46 0.23 -4.33
CA GLU A 420 23.65 0.86 -4.90
C GLU A 420 24.77 1.15 -3.88
N GLU A 421 24.41 1.52 -2.64
CA GLU A 421 25.37 1.81 -1.56
C GLU A 421 25.85 0.54 -0.84
N ASN A 422 25.03 -0.51 -0.84
CA ASN A 422 25.34 -1.82 -0.30
C ASN A 422 25.11 -2.91 -1.37
N PRO A 423 26.06 -3.10 -2.30
CA PRO A 423 25.91 -4.04 -3.41
C PRO A 423 25.82 -5.50 -2.96
N LEU A 424 25.26 -6.35 -3.82
CA LEU A 424 25.23 -7.79 -3.64
C LEU A 424 26.65 -8.36 -3.52
N PRO A 425 26.90 -9.30 -2.59
CA PRO A 425 28.22 -9.91 -2.41
C PRO A 425 28.50 -11.01 -3.45
N CYS A 426 28.39 -10.70 -4.74
CA CYS A 426 28.57 -11.65 -5.84
C CYS A 426 29.45 -11.08 -6.97
N ASP A 427 30.11 -11.99 -7.69
CA ASP A 427 30.90 -11.70 -8.88
C ASP A 427 30.10 -11.99 -10.17
N PHE A 428 29.07 -12.84 -10.07
CA PHE A 428 28.19 -13.21 -11.16
C PHE A 428 26.75 -13.38 -10.65
N LEU A 429 25.79 -12.67 -11.26
CA LEU A 429 24.36 -12.82 -11.01
C LEU A 429 23.70 -13.52 -12.19
N ILE A 430 22.96 -14.59 -11.91
CA ILE A 430 22.13 -15.31 -12.88
C ILE A 430 20.66 -15.12 -12.50
N LEU A 431 19.88 -14.60 -13.44
CA LEU A 431 18.43 -14.49 -13.32
C LEU A 431 17.74 -15.42 -14.30
N ASP A 432 16.86 -16.26 -13.78
CA ASP A 432 16.01 -17.16 -14.58
C ASP A 432 14.55 -16.71 -14.51
N GLU A 433 13.80 -17.00 -15.58
CA GLU A 433 12.45 -16.46 -15.81
C GLU A 433 12.42 -14.94 -15.83
N THR A 434 13.39 -14.32 -16.53
CA THR A 434 13.50 -12.85 -16.63
C THR A 434 12.28 -12.23 -17.33
N SER A 435 11.56 -13.01 -18.14
CA SER A 435 10.29 -12.60 -18.75
C SER A 435 9.20 -12.20 -17.74
N MET A 436 9.31 -12.63 -16.48
CA MET A 436 8.40 -12.28 -15.39
C MET A 436 8.87 -11.06 -14.57
N LEU A 437 10.01 -10.46 -14.91
CA LEU A 437 10.62 -9.38 -14.14
C LEU A 437 9.98 -8.02 -14.51
N ASP A 438 9.33 -7.38 -13.54
CA ASP A 438 8.78 -6.04 -13.70
C ASP A 438 9.83 -4.93 -13.56
N THR A 439 9.53 -3.75 -14.10
CA THR A 439 10.45 -2.60 -14.16
C THR A 439 10.89 -2.10 -12.79
N ARG A 440 10.03 -2.14 -11.76
CA ARG A 440 10.38 -1.61 -10.43
C ARG A 440 11.32 -2.56 -9.70
N LEU A 441 11.05 -3.86 -9.76
CA LEU A 441 11.93 -4.88 -9.19
C LEU A 441 13.25 -4.97 -9.96
N ALA A 442 13.23 -4.86 -11.30
CA ALA A 442 14.42 -4.80 -12.13
C ALA A 442 15.33 -3.63 -11.74
N ALA A 443 14.77 -2.42 -11.60
CA ALA A 443 15.53 -1.25 -11.18
C ALA A 443 16.22 -1.47 -9.84
N SER A 444 15.49 -1.98 -8.85
CA SER A 444 16.03 -2.27 -7.51
C SER A 444 17.14 -3.31 -7.54
N LEU A 445 16.95 -4.38 -8.32
CA LEU A 445 17.91 -5.47 -8.45
C LEU A 445 19.18 -5.04 -9.18
N PHE A 446 19.05 -4.35 -10.32
CA PHE A 446 20.20 -4.01 -11.15
C PHE A 446 21.08 -2.94 -10.50
N GLN A 447 20.49 -2.01 -9.74
CA GLN A 447 21.26 -1.09 -8.90
C GLN A 447 22.09 -1.82 -7.84
N ALA A 448 21.58 -2.92 -7.29
CA ALA A 448 22.29 -3.71 -6.29
C ALA A 448 23.44 -4.57 -6.86
N ILE A 449 23.60 -4.67 -8.19
CA ILE A 449 24.68 -5.45 -8.79
C ILE A 449 26.00 -4.66 -8.70
N PRO A 450 27.09 -5.25 -8.17
CA PRO A 450 28.41 -4.60 -8.20
C PRO A 450 28.84 -4.28 -9.62
N SER A 451 29.43 -3.10 -9.86
CA SER A 451 29.83 -2.68 -11.22
C SER A 451 30.80 -3.68 -11.87
N GLY A 452 31.66 -4.28 -11.06
CA GLY A 452 32.63 -5.29 -11.49
C GLY A 452 32.04 -6.67 -11.81
N ALA A 453 30.80 -6.97 -11.39
CA ALA A 453 30.18 -8.27 -11.57
C ALA A 453 29.69 -8.50 -13.02
N HIS A 454 29.27 -9.72 -13.30
CA HIS A 454 28.59 -10.11 -14.54
C HIS A 454 27.10 -10.39 -14.28
N LEU A 455 26.26 -10.16 -15.29
CA LEU A 455 24.82 -10.41 -15.28
C LEU A 455 24.43 -11.30 -16.45
N LEU A 456 23.80 -12.43 -16.16
CA LEU A 456 23.11 -13.28 -17.14
C LEU A 456 21.60 -13.22 -16.90
N LEU A 457 20.86 -12.87 -17.96
CA LEU A 457 19.40 -12.92 -18.01
C LEU A 457 18.97 -14.11 -18.86
N VAL A 458 18.12 -14.99 -18.30
CA VAL A 458 17.57 -16.16 -18.98
C VAL A 458 16.05 -16.09 -19.08
#